data_AF-A0A4Y2JX70-F1
#
_entry.id   AF-A0A4Y2JX70-F1
#
_cell.length_a   1.000
_cell.length_b   1.000
_cell.length_c   1.000
_cell.angle_alpha   90.00
_cell.angle_beta   90.00
_cell.angle_gamma   90.00
#
_symmetry.space_group_name_H-M   'P 1'
#
loop_
_entity.id
_entity.type
_entity.pdbx_description
1 polymer ?
#
loop_
_entity_poly.entity_id
_entity_poly.type
_entity_poly.pdbx_seq_one_letter_code
_entity_poly.pdbx_strand_id
1 'polypeptide(L)'
;MRQKAEDLAEKLDPKEFDATDGWFHRWRRRENDVFKQTKGQQKSADKAAADQWIEKEWLKLIASYASKDVYNADESGLSHIAST
;
A
#
# COMPACT_ATOMS: atom_id res chain seq x y z
N MET A 1 -0.25 7.15 -24.48
CA MET A 1 0.00 5.88 -23.74
C MET A 1 0.75 4.90 -24.60
N ARG A 2 0.33 4.70 -25.86
CA ARG A 2 1.03 3.86 -26.85
C ARG A 2 2.52 4.17 -26.97
N GLN A 3 2.87 5.42 -27.28
CA GLN A 3 4.27 5.86 -27.38
C GLN A 3 5.10 5.50 -26.12
N LYS A 4 4.59 5.80 -24.91
CA LYS A 4 5.30 5.48 -23.67
C LYS A 4 5.46 3.97 -23.43
N ALA A 5 4.51 3.16 -23.90
CA ALA A 5 4.59 1.70 -23.79
C ALA A 5 5.57 1.11 -24.81
N GLU A 6 5.62 1.66 -26.02
CA GLU A 6 6.62 1.35 -27.05
C GLU A 6 8.03 1.75 -26.59
N ASP A 7 8.22 2.96 -26.03
CA ASP A 7 9.50 3.42 -25.48
C ASP A 7 10.00 2.54 -24.30
N LEU A 8 9.08 1.98 -23.53
CA LEU A 8 9.40 1.04 -22.44
C LEU A 8 9.72 -0.35 -22.97
N ALA A 9 8.99 -0.81 -23.98
CA ALA A 9 9.28 -2.08 -24.65
C ALA A 9 10.66 -2.05 -25.30
N GLU A 10 11.02 -0.98 -25.99
CA GLU A 10 12.36 -0.81 -26.58
C GLU A 10 13.48 -0.97 -25.54
N LYS A 11 13.25 -0.50 -24.30
CA LYS A 11 14.21 -0.62 -23.19
C LYS A 11 14.26 -1.99 -22.53
N LEU A 12 13.20 -2.80 -22.70
CA LEU A 12 13.01 -4.07 -21.97
C LEU A 12 13.19 -5.31 -22.88
N ASP A 13 13.54 -5.12 -24.16
CA ASP A 13 13.75 -6.15 -25.20
C ASP A 13 12.67 -7.24 -25.35
N PRO A 14 11.36 -6.93 -25.42
CA PRO A 14 10.39 -7.85 -25.96
C PRO A 14 10.28 -7.62 -27.47
N LYS A 15 10.91 -8.51 -28.26
CA LYS A 15 10.97 -8.45 -29.74
C LYS A 15 9.61 -8.47 -30.47
N GLU A 16 8.49 -8.54 -29.76
CA GLU A 16 7.15 -8.73 -30.33
C GLU A 16 6.04 -7.96 -29.58
N PHE A 17 6.39 -6.92 -28.81
CA PHE A 17 5.38 -6.15 -28.08
C PHE A 17 4.69 -5.13 -28.98
N ASP A 18 3.38 -5.33 -29.20
CA ASP A 18 2.50 -4.37 -29.88
C ASP A 18 1.51 -3.75 -28.88
N ALA A 19 1.65 -2.44 -28.66
CA ALA A 19 0.82 -1.65 -27.76
C ALA A 19 -0.54 -1.30 -28.39
N THR A 20 -1.29 -2.29 -28.86
CA THR A 20 -2.62 -2.07 -29.45
C THR A 20 -3.55 -1.32 -28.49
N ASP A 21 -4.50 -0.56 -29.02
CA ASP A 21 -5.50 0.16 -28.19
C ASP A 21 -6.29 -0.79 -27.28
N GLY A 22 -6.51 -2.03 -27.75
CA GLY A 22 -7.12 -3.09 -26.96
C GLY A 22 -6.22 -3.63 -25.83
N TRP A 23 -4.90 -3.63 -26.01
CA TRP A 23 -3.94 -4.09 -25.00
C TRP A 23 -4.03 -3.25 -23.74
N PHE A 24 -4.05 -1.92 -23.85
CA PHE A 24 -4.13 -1.04 -22.68
C PHE A 24 -5.45 -1.22 -21.92
N HIS A 25 -6.56 -1.38 -22.63
CA HIS A 25 -7.86 -1.63 -22.00
C HIS A 25 -7.89 -2.97 -21.25
N ARG A 26 -7.31 -4.02 -21.84
CA ARG A 26 -7.19 -5.35 -21.21
C ARG A 26 -6.22 -5.36 -20.03
N TRP A 27 -5.07 -4.69 -20.17
CA TRP A 27 -4.09 -4.51 -19.11
C TRP A 27 -4.71 -3.76 -17.94
N ARG A 28 -5.37 -2.62 -18.19
CA ARG A 28 -6.05 -1.85 -17.15
C ARG A 28 -7.16 -2.65 -16.50
N ARG A 29 -7.90 -3.50 -17.20
CA ARG A 29 -8.94 -4.34 -16.60
C ARG A 29 -8.36 -5.40 -15.65
N ARG A 30 -7.21 -5.98 -16.01
CA ARG A 30 -6.48 -6.95 -15.16
C ARG A 30 -5.82 -6.26 -13.98
N GLU A 31 -5.07 -5.19 -14.23
CA GLU A 31 -4.37 -4.43 -13.20
C GLU A 31 -5.32 -3.68 -12.29
N ASN A 32 -6.40 -3.05 -12.75
CA ASN A 32 -7.31 -2.32 -11.85
C ASN A 32 -8.08 -3.25 -10.89
N ASP A 33 -8.18 -4.55 -11.21
CA ASP A 33 -8.75 -5.57 -10.31
C ASP A 33 -7.70 -6.18 -9.35
N VAL A 34 -6.41 -6.16 -9.72
CA VAL A 34 -5.26 -6.56 -8.87
C VAL A 34 -4.80 -5.39 -7.98
N PHE A 35 -4.69 -4.20 -8.56
CA PHE A 35 -4.63 -2.88 -7.96
C PHE A 35 -5.99 -2.46 -7.41
N LYS A 36 -6.69 -3.41 -6.77
CA LYS A 36 -7.69 -3.09 -5.75
C LYS A 36 -6.95 -2.31 -4.69
N GLN A 37 -7.04 -0.99 -4.85
CA GLN A 37 -6.86 0.03 -3.84
C GLN A 37 -5.88 -0.46 -2.75
N THR A 38 -4.60 -0.12 -2.86
CA THR A 38 -3.76 -0.04 -1.66
C THR A 38 -4.56 0.83 -0.69
N LYS A 39 -5.30 0.17 0.21
CA LYS A 39 -6.33 0.80 1.01
C LYS A 39 -5.60 1.69 2.00
N GLY A 40 -5.45 2.94 1.59
CA GLY A 40 -5.69 4.08 2.46
C GLY A 40 -4.88 4.16 3.75
N GLN A 41 -3.60 3.80 3.76
CA GLN A 41 -2.71 4.32 4.81
C GLN A 41 -2.19 5.74 4.52
N GLN A 42 -2.63 6.36 3.42
CA GLN A 42 -2.31 7.76 3.12
C GLN A 42 -3.55 8.62 2.93
N LYS A 43 -4.57 8.42 3.78
CA LYS A 43 -5.59 9.45 4.00
C LYS A 43 -5.12 10.32 5.15
N SER A 44 -4.37 11.37 4.81
CA SER A 44 -4.09 12.56 5.65
C SER A 44 -4.16 12.31 7.16
N ALA A 45 -3.29 11.44 7.69
CA ALA A 45 -3.15 11.32 9.12
C ALA A 45 -2.62 12.66 9.64
N ASP A 46 -3.33 13.28 10.58
CA ASP A 46 -2.87 14.50 11.23
C ASP A 46 -1.67 14.16 12.10
N LYS A 47 -0.49 14.34 11.52
CA LYS A 47 0.77 14.05 12.17
C LYS A 47 0.95 14.88 13.44
N ALA A 48 0.46 16.12 13.46
CA ALA A 48 0.56 16.97 14.63
C ALA A 48 -0.31 16.46 15.79
N ALA A 49 -1.52 16.00 15.48
CA ALA A 49 -2.38 15.36 16.49
C ALA A 49 -1.77 14.04 17.01
N ALA A 50 -1.15 13.25 16.13
CA ALA A 50 -0.46 12.03 16.52
C ALA A 50 0.74 12.31 17.44
N ASP A 51 1.59 13.27 17.08
CA ASP A 51 2.76 13.67 17.87
C ASP A 51 2.33 14.20 19.27
N GLN A 52 1.29 15.04 19.33
CA GLN A 52 0.74 15.52 20.61
C GLN A 52 0.18 14.40 21.49
N TRP A 53 -0.44 13.38 20.88
CA TRP A 53 -0.96 12.23 21.62
C TRP A 53 0.18 11.37 22.18
N ILE A 54 1.26 11.18 21.41
CA ILE A 54 2.45 10.45 21.86
C ILE A 54 3.08 11.16 23.07
N GLU A 55 3.22 12.48 23.02
CA GLU A 55 3.86 13.23 24.10
C GLU A 55 3.00 13.30 25.38
N LYS A 56 1.68 13.41 25.24
CA LYS A 56 0.80 13.66 26.40
C LYS A 56 0.23 12.40 27.03
N GLU A 57 -0.15 11.42 26.21
CA GLU A 57 -0.95 10.27 26.65
C GLU A 57 -0.17 8.97 26.58
N TRP A 58 0.58 8.74 25.51
CA TRP A 58 1.38 7.51 25.37
C TRP A 58 2.44 7.36 26.48
N LEU A 59 3.15 8.45 26.82
CA LEU A 59 4.15 8.40 27.90
C LEU A 59 3.54 8.04 29.26
N LYS A 60 2.31 8.47 29.55
CA LYS A 60 1.60 8.10 30.79
C LYS A 60 1.20 6.63 30.78
N LEU A 61 0.76 6.14 29.62
CA LEU A 61 0.33 4.75 29.45
C LEU A 61 1.49 3.77 29.57
N ILE A 62 2.63 4.06 28.94
CA ILE A 62 3.78 3.14 28.92
C ILE A 62 4.58 3.14 30.23
N ALA A 63 4.43 4.16 31.08
CA ALA A 63 5.17 4.26 32.35
C ALA A 63 4.91 3.09 33.31
N SER A 64 3.77 2.41 33.19
CA SER A 64 3.42 1.23 34.00
C SER A 64 3.78 -0.10 33.36
N TYR A 65 4.27 -0.11 32.11
CA TYR A 65 4.64 -1.32 31.38
C TYR A 65 6.17 -1.45 31.27
N ALA A 66 6.68 -2.67 31.40
CA ALA A 66 8.08 -2.93 31.06
C ALA A 66 8.25 -2.96 29.54
N SER A 67 9.42 -2.59 29.04
CA SER A 67 9.69 -2.55 27.59
C SER A 67 9.44 -3.88 26.87
N LYS A 68 9.56 -5.02 27.59
CA LYS A 68 9.29 -6.36 27.07
C LYS A 68 7.79 -6.68 26.87
N ASP A 69 6.91 -5.86 27.43
CA ASP A 69 5.45 -6.04 27.39
C ASP A 69 4.79 -5.11 26.37
N VAL A 70 5.59 -4.36 25.59
CA VAL A 70 5.13 -3.42 24.56
C VAL A 70 5.39 -4.02 23.18
N TYR A 71 4.32 -4.36 22.47
CA TYR A 71 4.36 -5.01 21.16
C TYR A 71 3.84 -4.09 20.05
N ASN A 72 4.44 -4.14 18.86
CA ASN A 72 3.93 -3.45 17.68
C ASN A 72 2.79 -4.26 17.05
N ALA A 73 1.60 -3.67 16.91
CA ALA A 73 0.43 -4.34 16.34
C ALA A 73 0.51 -4.53 14.81
N ASP A 74 1.42 -3.81 14.14
CA ASP A 74 1.59 -3.87 12.68
C ASP A 74 2.18 -5.21 12.20
N GLU A 75 2.99 -5.88 13.04
CA GLU A 75 3.55 -7.21 12.71
C GLU A 75 2.58 -8.36 12.99
N SER A 76 1.53 -8.14 13.78
CA SER A 76 0.44 -9.12 13.94
C SER A 76 -0.55 -8.98 12.79
N GLY A 77 -0.14 -9.38 11.59
CA GLY A 77 -0.97 -9.47 10.39
C GLY A 77 -2.09 -10.51 10.51
N LEU A 78 -3.01 -10.33 11.46
CA LEU A 78 -4.22 -11.12 11.59
C LEU A 78 -5.20 -10.72 10.49
N SER A 79 -5.04 -11.33 9.32
CA SER A 79 -6.11 -11.42 8.33
C SER A 79 -7.20 -12.35 8.88
N HIS A 80 -8.23 -11.77 9.50
CA HIS A 80 -9.44 -12.52 9.82
C HIS A 80 -10.21 -12.79 8.52
N ILE A 81 -9.85 -13.87 7.81
CA ILE A 81 -10.72 -14.45 6.78
C ILE A 81 -11.74 -15.30 7.54
N ALA A 82 -12.85 -14.67 7.95
CA ALA A 82 -14.03 -15.42 8.33
C ALA A 82 -14.66 -15.96 7.04
N SER A 83 -14.29 -17.19 6.67
CA SER A 83 -15.09 -18.04 5.79
C SER A 83 -15.92 -18.97 6.67
N THR A 84 -17.20 -18.65 6.82
CA THR A 84 -18.29 -19.62 6.96
C THR A 84 -19.51 -19.04 6.27
#